data_AF-A0A222PC16-F1
#
_entry.id   AF-A0A222PC16-F1
#
_cell.length_a   1.000
_cell.length_b   1.000
_cell.length_c   1.000
_cell.angle_alpha   90.00
_cell.angle_beta   90.00
_cell.angle_gamma   90.00
#
_symmetry.space_group_name_H-M   'P 1'
#
loop_
_entity.id
_entity.type
_entity.pdbx_description
1 polymer ?
#
loop_
_entity_poly.entity_id
_entity_poly.type
_entity_poly.pdbx_seq_one_letter_code
_entity_poly.pdbx_strand_id
1 'polypeptide(L)'
;MKLELSTVPPSVNTLWINKPNGRYKSKKGKIFEETARSELKKQFRRKPLDNGLKVHISLYFKDKRKRDIDNYNKAILDSMTKIIYEDDSQIEELNVKKLVGCGFNKVEIELEELK
;
A
#
# COMPACT_ATOMS: atom_id res chain seq x y z
N MET A 1 -6.49 1.56 14.28
CA MET A 1 -5.01 1.59 14.31
C MET A 1 -4.50 2.42 13.15
N LYS A 2 -3.47 3.26 13.34
CA LYS A 2 -2.90 4.09 12.27
C LYS A 2 -1.45 3.67 11.98
N LEU A 3 -1.13 3.53 10.71
CA LEU A 3 0.20 3.24 10.17
C LEU A 3 0.55 4.28 9.11
N GLU A 4 1.83 4.56 8.95
CA GLU A 4 2.31 5.55 7.98
C GLU A 4 3.47 4.98 7.16
N LEU A 5 3.50 5.28 5.86
CA LEU A 5 4.65 5.00 5.02
C LEU A 5 5.29 6.31 4.58
N SER A 6 6.60 6.39 4.74
CA SER A 6 7.40 7.54 4.31
C SER A 6 7.54 7.59 2.78
N THR A 7 7.27 6.46 2.12
CA THR A 7 7.39 6.30 0.67
C THR A 7 6.02 6.03 0.04
N VAL A 8 5.78 6.67 -1.11
CA VAL A 8 4.62 6.35 -1.96
C VAL A 8 5.02 5.29 -2.98
N PRO A 9 4.11 4.37 -3.35
CA PRO A 9 4.39 3.40 -4.40
C PRO A 9 4.82 4.10 -5.69
N PRO A 10 5.76 3.52 -6.47
CA PRO A 10 5.99 4.01 -7.82
C PRO A 10 4.75 3.76 -8.69
N SER A 11 4.60 4.50 -9.80
CA SER A 11 3.47 4.30 -10.72
C SER A 11 3.45 2.88 -11.29
N VAL A 12 2.29 2.37 -11.71
CA VAL A 12 2.18 0.98 -12.21
C VAL A 12 3.04 0.67 -13.43
N ASN A 13 3.24 1.65 -14.31
CA ASN A 13 4.18 1.54 -15.44
C ASN A 13 5.63 1.32 -14.97
N THR A 14 5.94 1.75 -13.75
CA THR A 14 7.23 1.54 -13.11
C THR A 14 7.24 0.29 -12.23
N LEU A 15 6.09 -0.15 -11.70
CA LEU A 15 5.97 -1.35 -10.86
C LEU A 15 6.13 -2.64 -11.66
N TRP A 16 5.66 -2.68 -12.90
CA TRP A 16 5.62 -3.89 -13.70
C TRP A 16 6.46 -3.75 -14.97
N ILE A 17 7.24 -4.78 -15.25
CA ILE A 17 7.98 -4.93 -16.50
C ILE A 17 7.41 -6.12 -17.28
N ASN A 18 7.19 -5.92 -18.57
CA ASN A 18 6.87 -7.01 -19.48
C ASN A 18 8.17 -7.69 -19.91
N LYS A 19 8.24 -9.01 -19.74
CA LYS A 19 9.29 -9.86 -20.28
C LYS A 19 8.65 -10.88 -21.23
N PRO A 20 9.44 -11.57 -22.08
CA PRO A 20 8.90 -12.56 -23.01
C PRO A 20 8.00 -13.61 -22.37
N ASN A 21 8.28 -13.98 -21.11
CA ASN A 21 7.55 -15.02 -20.37
C ASN A 21 6.49 -14.47 -19.39
N GLY A 22 6.05 -13.22 -19.56
CA GLY A 22 4.97 -12.63 -18.78
C GLY A 22 5.34 -11.33 -18.06
N ARG A 23 4.50 -10.93 -17.10
CA ARG A 23 4.60 -9.65 -16.39
C ARG A 23 5.26 -9.86 -15.02
N TYR A 24 6.35 -9.14 -14.77
CA TYR A 24 7.16 -9.27 -13.55
C TYR A 24 7.19 -7.96 -12.77
N LYS A 25 7.29 -8.04 -11.44
CA LYS A 25 7.60 -6.87 -10.61
C LYS A 25 8.98 -6.32 -10.98
N SER A 26 9.06 -5.03 -11.22
CA SER A 26 10.30 -4.32 -11.52
C SER A 26 11.20 -4.24 -10.27
N LYS A 27 12.48 -3.89 -10.48
CA LYS A 27 13.41 -3.63 -9.36
C LYS A 27 12.87 -2.54 -8.42
N LYS A 28 12.29 -1.47 -8.97
CA LYS A 28 11.73 -0.37 -8.18
C LYS A 28 10.51 -0.81 -7.36
N GLY A 29 9.68 -1.69 -7.92
CA GLY A 29 8.54 -2.26 -7.20
C GLY A 29 8.97 -3.13 -6.03
N LYS A 30 9.97 -3.99 -6.23
CA LYS A 30 10.54 -4.81 -5.15
C LYS A 30 11.16 -3.97 -4.04
N ILE A 31 11.93 -2.94 -4.40
CA ILE A 31 12.54 -2.03 -3.42
C ILE A 31 11.46 -1.31 -2.59
N PHE A 32 10.41 -0.82 -3.25
CA PHE A 32 9.27 -0.22 -2.54
C PHE A 32 8.61 -1.21 -1.59
N GLU A 33 8.30 -2.42 -2.07
CA GLU A 33 7.66 -3.46 -1.28
C GLU A 33 8.51 -3.83 -0.05
N GLU A 34 9.81 -4.05 -0.21
CA GLU A 34 10.73 -4.35 0.91
C GLU A 34 10.81 -3.19 1.92
N THR A 35 10.86 -1.95 1.45
CA THR A 35 10.89 -0.76 2.30
C THR A 35 9.59 -0.61 3.08
N ALA A 36 8.45 -0.70 2.39
CA ALA A 36 7.13 -0.61 2.99
C ALA A 36 6.93 -1.73 4.02
N ARG A 37 7.27 -2.97 3.68
CA ARG A 37 7.21 -4.12 4.60
C ARG A 37 8.07 -3.91 5.86
N SER A 38 9.26 -3.35 5.71
CA SER A 38 10.15 -3.04 6.84
C SER A 38 9.55 -1.96 7.75
N GLU A 39 9.00 -0.89 7.17
CA GLU A 39 8.32 0.18 7.93
C GLU A 39 7.06 -0.34 8.64
N LEU A 40 6.25 -1.14 7.96
CA LEU A 40 5.04 -1.75 8.52
C LEU A 40 5.38 -2.70 9.66
N LYS A 41 6.38 -3.58 9.52
CA LYS A 41 6.82 -4.48 10.62
C LYS A 41 7.35 -3.72 11.83
N LYS A 42 7.96 -2.56 11.64
CA LYS A 42 8.46 -1.73 12.76
C LYS A 42 7.30 -1.14 13.57
N GLN A 43 6.24 -0.71 12.88
CA GLN A 43 5.05 -0.10 13.47
C GLN A 43 4.06 -1.15 14.01
N PHE A 44 3.87 -2.24 13.27
CA PHE A 44 2.99 -3.34 13.61
C PHE A 44 3.82 -4.57 14.01
N ARG A 45 4.01 -4.72 15.32
CA ARG A 45 4.80 -5.82 15.93
C ARG A 45 3.93 -6.97 16.43
N ARG A 46 2.64 -6.99 16.08
CA ARG A 46 1.69 -8.03 16.49
C ARG A 46 1.64 -9.12 15.42
N LYS A 47 0.97 -10.23 15.75
CA LYS A 47 0.61 -11.22 14.74
C LYS A 47 -0.38 -10.59 13.74
N PRO A 48 -0.39 -11.03 12.48
CA PRO A 48 -1.41 -10.64 11.52
C PRO A 48 -2.81 -10.89 12.08
N LEU A 49 -3.71 -9.95 11.81
CA LEU A 49 -5.10 -10.01 12.21
C LEU A 49 -5.80 -11.10 11.39
N ASP A 50 -6.73 -11.81 12.01
CA ASP A 50 -7.54 -12.89 11.41
C ASP A 50 -9.01 -12.49 11.18
N ASN A 51 -9.48 -11.44 11.86
CA ASN A 51 -10.82 -10.89 11.70
C ASN A 51 -11.01 -10.11 10.40
N GLY A 52 -12.26 -9.77 10.09
CA GLY A 52 -12.61 -8.84 9.02
C GLY A 52 -12.02 -7.46 9.27
N LEU A 53 -11.56 -6.79 8.22
CA LEU A 53 -10.85 -5.52 8.31
C LEU A 53 -11.50 -4.45 7.46
N LYS A 54 -11.61 -3.27 8.06
CA LYS A 54 -11.87 -2.01 7.38
C LYS A 54 -10.57 -1.25 7.23
N VAL A 55 -10.22 -0.93 6.00
CA VAL A 55 -8.96 -0.30 5.62
C VAL A 55 -9.24 1.04 4.96
N HIS A 56 -8.71 2.12 5.54
CA HIS A 56 -8.77 3.46 4.96
C HIS A 56 -7.36 3.94 4.61
N ILE A 57 -7.13 4.27 3.34
CA ILE A 57 -5.82 4.67 2.81
C ILE A 57 -5.90 6.10 2.31
N SER A 58 -5.08 6.98 2.89
CA SER A 58 -4.88 8.36 2.42
C SER A 58 -3.52 8.49 1.72
N LEU A 59 -3.57 8.72 0.42
CA LEU A 59 -2.41 8.94 -0.44
C LEU A 59 -2.16 10.43 -0.63
N TYR A 60 -1.03 10.93 -0.14
CA TYR A 60 -0.60 12.31 -0.36
C TYR A 60 0.47 12.34 -1.44
N PHE A 61 0.25 13.14 -2.48
CA PHE A 61 1.18 13.34 -3.58
C PHE A 61 1.67 14.79 -3.61
N LYS A 62 2.99 14.94 -3.77
CA LYS A 62 3.67 16.25 -3.81
C LYS A 62 3.17 17.14 -4.93
N ASP A 63 2.91 16.55 -6.09
CA ASP A 63 2.59 17.19 -7.36
C ASP A 63 1.17 16.84 -7.83
N LYS A 64 0.68 17.60 -8.81
CA LYS A 64 -0.70 17.52 -9.32
C LYS A 64 -0.88 16.58 -10.53
N ARG A 65 0.07 15.66 -10.77
CA ARG A 65 0.00 14.73 -11.90
C ARG A 65 -1.22 13.81 -11.77
N LYS A 66 -1.88 13.56 -12.90
CA LYS A 66 -2.98 12.59 -13.00
C LYS A 66 -2.44 11.19 -12.75
N ARG A 67 -3.10 10.49 -11.83
CA ARG A 67 -2.68 9.18 -11.29
C ARG A 67 -3.90 8.33 -11.04
N ASP A 68 -3.82 7.07 -11.43
CA ASP A 68 -4.85 6.09 -11.14
C ASP A 68 -4.68 5.60 -9.72
N ILE A 69 -5.71 5.76 -8.89
CA ILE A 69 -5.66 5.47 -7.45
C ILE A 69 -5.48 3.97 -7.18
N ASP A 70 -6.11 3.14 -8.02
CA ASP A 70 -6.09 1.68 -7.94
C ASP A 70 -4.66 1.10 -7.95
N ASN A 71 -3.82 1.65 -8.82
CA ASN A 71 -2.43 1.26 -8.99
C ASN A 71 -1.60 1.39 -7.70
N TYR A 72 -1.86 2.45 -6.92
CA TYR A 72 -1.17 2.70 -5.66
C TYR A 72 -1.75 1.87 -4.53
N ASN A 73 -3.08 1.81 -4.46
CA ASN A 73 -3.80 0.99 -3.49
C ASN A 73 -3.32 -0.46 -3.54
N LYS A 74 -3.30 -1.08 -4.73
CA LYS A 74 -2.88 -2.47 -4.90
C LYS A 74 -1.47 -2.75 -4.38
N ALA A 75 -0.52 -1.84 -4.63
CA ALA A 75 0.85 -1.99 -4.13
C ALA A 75 0.95 -1.85 -2.60
N ILE A 76 0.10 -1.02 -1.99
CA ILE A 76 0.05 -0.85 -0.54
C ILE A 76 -0.57 -2.08 0.13
N LEU A 77 -1.68 -2.59 -0.40
CA LEU A 77 -2.32 -3.81 0.08
C LEU A 77 -1.35 -5.00 0.05
N ASP A 78 -0.70 -5.25 -1.10
CA ASP A 78 0.29 -6.31 -1.27
C ASP A 78 1.47 -6.21 -0.30
N SER A 79 1.85 -4.98 0.09
CA SER A 79 2.88 -4.74 1.11
C SER A 79 2.40 -5.05 2.53
N MET A 80 1.10 -4.97 2.81
CA MET A 80 0.51 -5.27 4.12
C MET A 80 0.24 -6.77 4.32
N THR A 81 0.03 -7.53 3.25
CA THR A 81 -0.22 -8.97 3.31
C THR A 81 0.92 -9.71 4.03
N LYS A 82 0.56 -10.65 4.90
CA LYS A 82 1.44 -11.41 5.83
C LYS A 82 2.14 -10.56 6.89
N ILE A 83 1.75 -9.30 7.05
CA ILE A 83 2.28 -8.41 8.09
C ILE A 83 1.12 -7.92 8.96
N ILE A 84 0.15 -7.27 8.33
CA ILE A 84 -1.03 -6.73 9.00
C ILE A 84 -2.15 -7.78 9.05
N TYR A 85 -2.37 -8.50 7.97
CA TYR A 85 -3.38 -9.55 7.80
C TYR A 85 -2.80 -10.71 7.00
N GLU A 86 -3.38 -11.89 7.09
CA GLU A 86 -2.92 -13.08 6.37
C GLU A 86 -3.27 -13.01 4.88
N ASP A 87 -4.52 -12.63 4.59
CA ASP A 87 -5.09 -12.68 3.24
C ASP A 87 -5.89 -11.40 2.92
N ASP A 88 -5.85 -10.92 1.68
CA ASP A 88 -6.59 -9.72 1.26
C ASP A 88 -8.10 -9.92 1.26
N SER A 89 -8.57 -11.18 1.23
CA SER A 89 -9.97 -11.55 1.44
C SER A 89 -10.54 -11.11 2.80
N GLN A 90 -9.69 -10.81 3.78
CA GLN A 90 -10.12 -10.27 5.07
C GLN A 90 -10.58 -8.81 4.99
N ILE A 91 -10.26 -8.10 3.91
CA ILE A 91 -10.62 -6.69 3.77
C ILE A 91 -12.06 -6.61 3.26
N GLU A 92 -13.00 -6.37 4.19
CA GLU A 92 -14.42 -6.23 3.87
C GLU A 92 -14.78 -4.82 3.41
N GLU A 93 -14.11 -3.80 3.95
CA GLU A 93 -14.31 -2.41 3.53
C GLU A 93 -12.98 -1.76 3.20
N LEU A 94 -12.88 -1.23 1.98
CA LEU A 94 -11.70 -0.51 1.52
C LEU A 94 -12.07 0.89 1.03
N ASN A 95 -11.53 1.89 1.72
CA ASN A 95 -11.69 3.29 1.33
C ASN A 95 -10.33 3.87 0.95
N VAL A 96 -10.22 4.45 -0.24
CA VAL A 96 -8.96 5.01 -0.73
C VAL A 96 -9.20 6.43 -1.19
N LYS A 97 -8.44 7.36 -0.60
CA LYS A 97 -8.45 8.78 -0.94
C LYS A 97 -7.08 9.19 -1.45
N LYS A 98 -7.06 10.02 -2.50
CA LYS A 98 -5.85 10.68 -2.96
C LYS A 98 -5.95 12.19 -2.81
N LEU A 99 -4.88 12.80 -2.33
CA LEU A 99 -4.68 14.24 -2.25
C LEU A 99 -3.46 14.59 -3.10
N VAL A 100 -3.60 15.57 -3.98
CA VAL A 100 -2.56 15.97 -4.93
C VAL A 100 -2.16 17.41 -4.73
N GLY A 101 -0.87 17.72 -4.94
CA GLY A 101 -0.35 19.07 -4.75
C GLY A 101 -0.12 19.45 -3.28
N CYS A 102 0.11 18.47 -2.41
CA CYS A 102 0.35 18.69 -0.98
C CYS A 102 1.79 19.16 -0.67
N GLY A 103 2.70 19.15 -1.66
CA GLY A 103 4.11 19.52 -1.46
C GLY A 103 5.00 18.38 -0.90
N PHE A 104 4.40 17.31 -0.38
CA PHE A 104 5.08 16.11 0.13
C PHE A 104 4.40 14.83 -0.36
N ASN A 105 5.13 13.71 -0.28
CA ASN A 105 4.60 12.38 -0.51
C ASN A 105 4.46 11.66 0.83
N LYS A 106 3.28 11.09 1.10
CA LYS A 106 3.01 10.32 2.33
C LYS A 106 1.91 9.31 2.04
N VAL A 107 1.97 8.16 2.70
CA VAL A 107 0.82 7.24 2.79
C VAL A 107 0.42 7.13 4.24
N GLU A 108 -0.86 7.34 4.52
CA GLU A 108 -1.45 7.03 5.82
C GLU A 108 -2.45 5.91 5.65
N ILE A 109 -2.41 4.95 6.56
CA ILE A 109 -3.24 3.76 6.55
C ILE A 109 -3.91 3.67 7.91
N GLU A 110 -5.23 3.59 7.90
CA GLU A 110 -6.05 3.39 9.08
C GLU A 110 -6.74 2.03 8.95
N LEU A 111 -6.66 1.25 10.02
CA LEU A 111 -7.11 -0.12 10.10
C LEU A 111 -8.07 -0.26 11.27
N GLU A 112 -9.23 -0.84 11.03
CA GLU A 112 -10.24 -1.13 12.02
C GLU A 112 -10.65 -2.59 11.90
N GLU A 113 -10.61 -3.31 13.02
CA GLU A 113 -11.08 -4.70 13.09
C GLU A 113 -12.60 -4.71 13.22
N LEU A 114 -13.25 -5.41 12.31
CA LEU A 114 -14.67 -5.72 12.37
C LEU A 114 -14.85 -6.92 13.29
N LYS A 115 -15.89 -6.86 14.15
CA LYS A 115 -16.24 -7.90 15.11
C LYS A 115 -17.37 -8.77 14.59
#